data_AF-A0A6P0KDI4-F1
#
_entry.id   AF-A0A6P0KDI4-F1
#
_cell.length_a   1.000
_cell.length_b   1.000
_cell.length_c   1.000
_cell.angle_alpha   90.00
_cell.angle_beta   90.00
_cell.angle_gamma   90.00
#
_symmetry.space_group_name_H-M   'P 1'
#
loop_
_entity.id
_entity.type
_entity.pdbx_description
1 polymer ?
#
loop_
_entity_poly.entity_id
_entity_poly.type
_entity_poly.pdbx_seq_one_letter_code
_entity_poly.pdbx_strand_id
1 'polypeptide(L)'
;MPPEAIVKLRQKLEGQAQNSSERRILIQETANLYGVSEDTIYRRLRERKSVQAERRINYDQPRVMPKTTLERYCEVIAALKVRTSNKKGRHLSTSRAIRLLEEEGINTPDGYLQAPQGLLKKSTVNRYLKKWGYDRNTLLRQPPAVRFQANEWLMHFLVHYNSRPHRSEPHSRIEDWVAHLPKSGVQSMCSWERFCTFAREPEKRRVGIDARITVDGVFYEVEPDLAGEKVVLWWGLFDKELYVEHQETRYGPYHPVGNPIPLNRYRSFKKTLTQKRADRIEVLAKKLALPQSTVGVAKLPVISENVIPFPVQSFIDPDPFGELFFANTIAAKKAIVEELVKPLAKLTPEQMAAVNSILETTLNKQEVMSQIRAYFRCSAEEE
;
A
#
# COMPACT_ATOMS: atom_id res chain seq x y z
N MET A 1 15.39 -16.34 23.46
CA MET A 1 16.74 -16.89 23.72
C MET A 1 17.84 -15.84 23.48
N PRO A 2 18.70 -15.58 24.49
CA PRO A 2 19.84 -14.66 24.42
C PRO A 2 20.93 -15.11 23.42
N PRO A 3 21.72 -14.19 22.83
CA PRO A 3 22.79 -14.52 21.90
C PRO A 3 23.89 -15.42 22.50
N GLU A 4 24.26 -15.18 23.76
CA GLU A 4 25.31 -15.91 24.48
C GLU A 4 24.95 -17.39 24.70
N ALA A 5 23.67 -17.68 24.93
CA ALA A 5 23.18 -19.04 25.09
C ALA A 5 23.38 -19.87 23.80
N ILE A 6 23.31 -19.22 22.63
CA ILE A 6 23.53 -19.87 21.33
C ILE A 6 25.01 -20.10 21.06
N VAL A 7 25.89 -19.20 21.51
CA VAL A 7 27.34 -19.41 21.44
C VAL A 7 27.76 -20.60 22.30
N LYS A 8 27.25 -20.68 23.54
CA LYS A 8 27.50 -21.83 24.44
C LYS A 8 26.95 -23.14 23.86
N LEU A 9 25.74 -23.11 23.27
CA LEU A 9 25.19 -24.28 22.58
C LEU A 9 26.08 -24.72 21.41
N ARG A 10 26.62 -23.78 20.62
CA ARG A 10 27.55 -24.11 19.52
C ARG A 10 28.82 -24.79 20.01
N GLN A 11 29.44 -24.28 21.07
CA GLN A 11 30.64 -24.87 21.66
C GLN A 11 30.39 -26.32 22.12
N LYS A 12 29.24 -26.58 22.76
CA LYS A 12 28.85 -27.95 23.15
C LYS A 12 28.60 -28.86 21.93
N LEU A 13 28.18 -28.28 20.82
CA LEU A 13 27.90 -28.98 19.57
C LEU A 13 29.12 -29.18 18.65
N GLU A 14 30.27 -28.56 18.94
CA GLU A 14 31.48 -28.64 18.10
C GLU A 14 32.20 -30.00 18.19
N GLY A 15 32.00 -30.75 19.28
CA GLY A 15 32.55 -32.10 19.47
C GLY A 15 31.65 -33.26 19.02
N GLN A 16 30.41 -32.99 18.61
CA GLN A 16 29.41 -34.01 18.28
C GLN A 16 29.23 -34.18 16.78
N ALA A 17 29.18 -35.43 16.31
CA ALA A 17 28.84 -35.76 14.93
C ALA A 17 27.47 -35.17 14.55
N GLN A 18 27.34 -34.70 13.30
CA GLN A 18 26.18 -33.92 12.86
C GLN A 18 24.85 -34.69 12.90
N ASN A 19 24.91 -36.03 12.91
CA ASN A 19 23.75 -36.94 12.95
C ASN A 19 23.64 -37.70 14.30
N SER A 20 24.37 -37.27 15.33
CA SER A 20 24.31 -37.89 16.67
C SER A 20 22.93 -37.68 17.31
N SER A 21 22.41 -38.70 17.98
CA SER A 21 21.21 -38.60 18.84
C SER A 21 21.41 -37.60 19.97
N GLU A 22 22.62 -37.50 20.52
CA GLU A 22 22.99 -36.57 21.59
C GLU A 22 22.87 -35.11 21.15
N ARG A 23 23.21 -34.84 19.88
CA ARG A 23 23.06 -33.50 19.28
C ARG A 23 21.60 -33.09 19.22
N ARG A 24 20.71 -34.04 18.92
CA ARG A 24 19.27 -33.79 18.86
C ARG A 24 18.69 -33.56 20.26
N ILE A 25 19.11 -34.37 21.24
CA ILE A 25 18.70 -34.22 22.65
C ILE A 25 19.10 -32.84 23.18
N LEU A 26 20.35 -32.43 22.95
CA LEU A 26 20.85 -31.14 23.43
C LEU A 26 20.08 -29.95 22.81
N ILE A 27 19.70 -30.07 21.53
CA ILE A 27 18.88 -29.06 20.84
C ILE A 27 17.46 -29.00 21.41
N GLN A 28 16.84 -30.16 21.64
CA GLN A 28 15.50 -30.27 22.23
C GLN A 28 15.45 -29.72 23.67
N GLU A 29 16.43 -30.07 24.51
CA GLU A 29 16.53 -29.55 25.88
C GLU A 29 16.71 -28.04 25.89
N THR A 30 17.55 -27.52 25.00
CA THR A 30 17.76 -26.07 24.90
C THR A 30 16.52 -25.36 24.35
N ALA A 31 15.76 -26.00 23.46
CA ALA A 31 14.48 -25.49 22.95
C ALA A 31 13.48 -25.34 24.11
N ASN A 32 13.35 -26.39 24.91
CA ASN A 32 12.45 -26.43 26.07
C ASN A 32 12.85 -25.40 27.13
N LEU A 33 14.15 -25.30 27.46
CA LEU A 33 14.66 -24.38 28.48
C LEU A 33 14.33 -22.90 28.18
N TYR A 34 14.37 -22.51 26.90
CA TYR A 34 14.14 -21.13 26.49
C TYR A 34 12.74 -20.89 25.91
N GLY A 35 11.84 -21.87 25.96
CA GLY A 35 10.48 -21.77 25.44
C GLY A 35 10.40 -21.45 23.95
N VAL A 36 11.33 -21.97 23.15
CA VAL A 36 11.40 -21.75 21.69
C VAL A 36 11.32 -23.07 20.95
N SER A 37 10.87 -23.06 19.69
CA SER A 37 10.87 -24.28 18.86
C SER A 37 12.30 -24.71 18.47
N GLU A 38 12.51 -26.01 18.24
CA GLU A 38 13.77 -26.55 17.71
C GLU A 38 14.20 -25.83 16.41
N ASP A 39 13.23 -25.55 15.53
CA ASP A 39 13.46 -24.81 14.28
C ASP A 39 14.04 -23.41 14.50
N THR A 40 13.62 -22.74 15.58
CA THR A 40 14.16 -21.43 15.96
C THR A 40 15.61 -21.55 16.39
N ILE A 41 15.98 -22.62 17.10
CA ILE A 41 17.38 -22.93 17.45
C ILE A 41 18.19 -23.23 16.19
N TYR A 42 17.73 -24.12 15.31
CA TYR A 42 18.43 -24.43 14.05
C TYR A 42 18.61 -23.20 13.16
N ARG A 43 17.63 -22.29 13.11
CA ARG A 43 17.72 -21.03 12.37
C ARG A 43 18.81 -20.13 12.95
N ARG A 44 18.81 -19.93 14.26
CA ARG A 44 19.82 -19.12 14.96
C ARG A 44 21.22 -19.74 14.95
N LEU A 45 21.33 -21.08 14.91
CA LEU A 45 22.60 -21.79 14.70
C LEU A 45 23.11 -21.63 13.26
N ARG A 46 22.21 -21.52 12.27
CA ARG A 46 22.52 -21.25 10.86
C ARG A 46 22.85 -19.79 10.57
N GLU A 47 22.29 -18.85 11.33
CA GLU A 47 22.65 -17.44 11.34
C GLU A 47 24.10 -17.28 11.83
N ARG A 48 25.07 -17.63 10.99
CA ARG A 48 26.44 -17.14 11.12
C ARG A 48 26.40 -15.67 10.73
N LYS A 49 26.65 -14.76 11.67
CA LYS A 49 27.52 -13.64 11.31
C LYS A 49 28.87 -14.29 11.00
N SER A 50 29.04 -14.68 9.74
CA SER A 50 30.36 -15.05 9.22
C SER A 50 31.27 -13.90 9.61
N VAL A 51 32.21 -14.14 10.52
CA VAL A 51 33.33 -13.22 10.72
C VAL A 51 33.92 -13.10 9.32
N GLN A 52 33.84 -11.91 8.74
CA GLN A 52 34.32 -11.70 7.37
C GLN A 52 35.78 -12.15 7.38
N ALA A 53 36.09 -13.20 6.62
CA ALA A 53 37.47 -13.66 6.51
C ALA A 53 38.33 -12.44 6.17
N GLU A 54 39.40 -12.19 6.93
CA GLU A 54 40.34 -11.11 6.65
C GLU A 54 40.89 -11.35 5.24
N ARG A 55 40.39 -10.55 4.30
CA ARG A 55 40.81 -10.61 2.91
C ARG A 55 42.12 -9.85 2.83
N ARG A 56 43.12 -10.46 2.19
CA ARG A 56 44.34 -9.75 1.78
C ARG A 56 43.96 -8.43 1.09
N ILE A 57 44.72 -7.36 1.36
CA ILE A 57 44.49 -6.00 0.83
C ILE A 57 44.24 -6.01 -0.70
N ASN A 58 44.88 -6.94 -1.43
CA ASN A 58 44.79 -7.04 -2.89
C ASN A 58 43.69 -8.00 -3.41
N TYR A 59 42.80 -8.52 -2.56
CA TYR A 59 41.76 -9.49 -2.96
C TYR A 59 40.80 -8.95 -4.03
N ASP A 60 40.62 -7.62 -4.09
CA ASP A 60 39.73 -6.94 -5.03
C ASP A 60 40.45 -6.25 -6.18
N GLN A 61 41.76 -6.44 -6.31
CA GLN A 61 42.55 -5.87 -7.40
C GLN A 61 42.65 -6.84 -8.60
N PRO A 62 42.27 -6.39 -9.81
CA PRO A 62 42.51 -7.18 -11.01
C PRO A 62 43.99 -7.33 -11.28
N ARG A 63 44.40 -8.56 -11.60
CA ARG A 63 45.79 -8.89 -11.94
C ARG A 63 46.12 -8.67 -13.42
N VAL A 64 45.09 -8.52 -14.25
CA VAL A 64 45.22 -8.44 -15.72
C VAL A 64 45.45 -6.99 -16.18
N MET A 65 44.89 -6.02 -15.47
CA MET A 65 44.97 -4.59 -15.78
C MET A 65 44.56 -3.76 -14.56
N PRO A 66 44.77 -2.43 -14.57
CA PRO A 66 44.31 -1.56 -13.50
C PRO A 66 42.79 -1.66 -13.26
N LYS A 67 42.39 -1.50 -12.00
CA LYS A 67 40.98 -1.61 -11.57
C LYS A 67 40.07 -0.65 -12.34
N THR A 68 40.49 0.59 -12.49
CA THR A 68 39.74 1.66 -13.17
C THR A 68 39.44 1.30 -14.62
N THR A 69 40.44 0.76 -15.33
CA THR A 69 40.30 0.32 -16.73
C THR A 69 39.31 -0.83 -16.86
N LEU A 70 39.43 -1.85 -16.01
CA LEU A 70 38.50 -2.99 -16.04
C LEU A 70 37.09 -2.60 -15.62
N GLU A 71 36.96 -1.67 -14.68
CA GLU A 71 35.68 -1.13 -14.24
C GLU A 71 34.98 -0.38 -15.39
N ARG A 72 35.71 0.45 -16.14
CA ARG A 72 35.18 1.12 -17.34
C ARG A 72 34.69 0.12 -18.39
N TYR A 73 35.44 -0.95 -18.66
CA TYR A 73 34.97 -2.02 -19.56
C TYR A 73 33.71 -2.71 -19.02
N CYS A 74 33.65 -3.00 -17.72
CA CYS A 74 32.49 -3.62 -17.08
C CYS A 74 31.25 -2.72 -17.14
N GLU A 75 31.40 -1.41 -16.93
CA GLU A 75 30.32 -0.42 -17.03
C GLU A 75 29.73 -0.39 -18.44
N VAL A 76 30.57 -0.30 -19.48
CA VAL A 76 30.11 -0.26 -20.88
C VAL A 76 29.47 -1.58 -21.29
N ILE A 77 30.05 -2.72 -20.92
CA ILE A 77 29.46 -4.04 -21.17
C ILE A 77 28.09 -4.16 -20.48
N ALA A 78 27.96 -3.69 -19.24
CA ALA A 78 26.68 -3.70 -18.53
C ALA A 78 25.65 -2.81 -19.23
N ALA A 79 26.04 -1.61 -19.64
CA ALA A 79 25.17 -0.69 -20.36
C ALA A 79 24.71 -1.22 -21.72
N LEU A 80 25.59 -1.89 -22.49
CA LEU A 80 25.19 -2.56 -23.74
C LEU A 80 24.14 -3.63 -23.49
N LYS A 81 24.30 -4.41 -22.42
CA LYS A 81 23.34 -5.45 -22.04
C LYS A 81 22.00 -4.87 -21.59
N VAL A 82 22.01 -3.72 -20.90
CA VAL A 82 20.78 -3.00 -20.56
C VAL A 82 20.12 -2.44 -21.82
N ARG A 83 20.89 -1.79 -22.70
CA ARG A 83 20.39 -1.14 -23.92
C ARG A 83 19.76 -2.13 -24.91
N THR A 84 20.35 -3.31 -25.03
CA THR A 84 19.86 -4.39 -25.91
C THR A 84 18.83 -5.30 -25.25
N SER A 85 18.41 -5.00 -24.01
CA SER A 85 17.41 -5.81 -23.32
C SER A 85 16.03 -5.58 -23.93
N ASN A 86 15.35 -6.67 -24.29
CA ASN A 86 13.96 -6.62 -24.74
C ASN A 86 12.97 -6.86 -23.57
N LYS A 87 11.66 -6.70 -23.85
CA LYS A 87 10.57 -6.96 -22.87
C LYS A 87 10.50 -8.41 -22.40
N LYS A 88 11.07 -9.36 -23.16
CA LYS A 88 11.19 -10.79 -22.79
C LYS A 88 12.46 -11.07 -21.96
N GLY A 89 13.21 -10.04 -21.58
CA GLY A 89 14.42 -10.15 -20.77
C GLY A 89 15.65 -10.72 -21.49
N ARG A 90 15.59 -10.93 -22.81
CA ARG A 90 16.77 -11.30 -23.62
C ARG A 90 17.63 -10.06 -23.87
N HIS A 91 18.94 -10.23 -23.84
CA HIS A 91 19.92 -9.15 -24.00
C HIS A 91 21.20 -9.68 -24.64
N LEU A 92 22.10 -8.78 -25.04
CA LEU A 92 23.40 -9.15 -25.58
C LEU A 92 24.19 -10.07 -24.61
N SER A 93 24.82 -11.10 -25.15
CA SER A 93 25.68 -11.97 -24.33
C SER A 93 26.99 -11.26 -23.97
N THR A 94 27.62 -11.61 -22.85
CA THR A 94 28.93 -11.02 -22.47
C THR A 94 29.98 -11.28 -23.54
N SER A 95 29.97 -12.46 -24.19
CA SER A 95 30.88 -12.77 -25.29
C SER A 95 30.69 -11.86 -26.49
N ARG A 96 29.44 -11.57 -26.89
CA ARG A 96 29.17 -10.68 -28.02
C ARG A 96 29.51 -9.23 -27.67
N ALA A 97 29.27 -8.80 -26.43
CA ALA A 97 29.67 -7.47 -25.95
C ALA A 97 31.19 -7.27 -25.98
N ILE A 98 31.97 -8.29 -25.59
CA ILE A 98 33.44 -8.26 -25.69
C ILE A 98 33.88 -8.13 -27.15
N ARG A 99 33.31 -8.96 -28.06
CA ARG A 99 33.64 -8.87 -29.49
C ARG A 99 33.36 -7.48 -30.07
N LEU A 100 32.21 -6.89 -29.75
CA LEU A 100 31.90 -5.52 -30.20
C LEU A 100 32.93 -4.50 -29.71
N LEU A 101 33.39 -4.62 -28.45
CA LEU A 101 34.42 -3.75 -27.91
C LEU A 101 35.81 -3.96 -28.55
N GLU A 102 36.12 -5.17 -29.00
CA GLU A 102 37.41 -5.50 -29.61
C GLU A 102 37.44 -5.17 -31.12
N GLU A 103 36.36 -5.48 -31.85
CA GLU A 103 36.27 -5.39 -33.32
C GLU A 103 35.83 -4.00 -33.80
N GLU A 104 34.75 -3.46 -33.23
CA GLU A 104 34.09 -2.24 -33.72
C GLU A 104 34.36 -1.03 -32.82
N GLY A 105 34.61 -1.26 -31.54
CA GLY A 105 34.68 -0.24 -30.49
C GLY A 105 33.35 0.50 -30.30
N ILE A 106 33.26 1.30 -29.24
CA ILE A 106 31.98 1.89 -28.81
C ILE A 106 32.16 3.36 -28.43
N ASN A 107 31.31 4.21 -29.00
CA ASN A 107 31.24 5.61 -28.63
C ASN A 107 30.56 5.76 -27.27
N THR A 108 31.35 6.11 -26.25
CA THR A 108 30.86 6.48 -24.93
C THR A 108 30.84 8.00 -24.78
N PRO A 109 30.07 8.56 -23.83
CA PRO A 109 30.12 10.00 -23.54
C PRO A 109 31.52 10.54 -23.22
N ASP A 110 32.39 9.67 -22.68
CA ASP A 110 33.77 9.99 -22.31
C ASP A 110 34.79 9.63 -23.41
N GLY A 111 34.33 9.50 -24.66
CA GLY A 111 35.14 9.19 -25.84
C GLY A 111 34.96 7.78 -26.40
N TYR A 112 35.66 7.50 -27.50
CA TYR A 112 35.67 6.19 -28.15
C TYR A 112 36.44 5.18 -27.30
N LEU A 113 35.80 4.03 -27.02
CA LEU A 113 36.38 2.95 -26.22
C LEU A 113 36.50 1.68 -27.06
N GLN A 114 37.74 1.23 -27.27
CA GLN A 114 38.05 -0.03 -27.93
C GLN A 114 39.02 -0.84 -27.05
N ALA A 115 38.70 -2.13 -26.87
CA ALA A 115 39.54 -3.05 -26.13
C ALA A 115 40.56 -3.72 -27.06
N PRO A 116 41.83 -3.88 -26.64
CA PRO A 116 42.78 -4.71 -27.38
C PRO A 116 42.28 -6.15 -27.51
N GLN A 117 42.48 -6.74 -28.69
CA GLN A 117 41.99 -8.09 -28.99
C GLN A 117 42.55 -9.12 -28.00
N GLY A 118 41.66 -9.98 -27.47
CA GLY A 118 42.03 -11.08 -26.59
C GLY A 118 42.34 -10.68 -25.14
N LEU A 119 42.32 -9.38 -24.82
CA LEU A 119 42.59 -8.88 -23.47
C LEU A 119 41.44 -9.21 -22.51
N LEU A 120 40.20 -9.13 -22.98
CA LEU A 120 39.00 -9.32 -22.15
C LEU A 120 38.51 -10.76 -22.19
N LYS A 121 38.96 -11.58 -21.23
CA LYS A 121 38.42 -12.94 -21.07
C LYS A 121 37.01 -12.92 -20.45
N LYS A 122 36.05 -13.64 -21.07
CA LYS A 122 34.66 -13.77 -20.59
C LYS A 122 34.55 -14.13 -19.11
N SER A 123 35.36 -15.07 -18.63
CA SER A 123 35.36 -15.52 -17.23
C SER A 123 35.77 -14.41 -16.26
N THR A 124 36.80 -13.62 -16.63
CA THR A 124 37.26 -12.46 -15.88
C THR A 124 36.17 -11.38 -15.84
N VAL A 125 35.61 -11.02 -17.00
CA VAL A 125 34.55 -10.00 -17.09
C VAL A 125 33.32 -10.41 -16.27
N ASN A 126 32.80 -11.63 -16.43
CA ASN A 126 31.64 -12.08 -15.65
C ASN A 126 31.89 -12.09 -14.14
N ARG A 127 33.11 -12.46 -13.70
CA ARG A 127 33.51 -12.41 -12.29
C ARG A 127 33.41 -10.99 -11.75
N TYR A 128 33.98 -10.02 -12.46
CA TYR A 128 34.00 -8.63 -12.00
C TYR A 128 32.65 -7.91 -12.16
N LEU A 129 31.86 -8.24 -13.19
CA LEU A 129 30.47 -7.80 -13.29
C LEU A 129 29.67 -8.18 -12.04
N LYS A 130 29.77 -9.44 -11.60
CA LYS A 130 29.10 -9.91 -10.37
C LYS A 130 29.71 -9.30 -9.11
N LYS A 131 31.05 -9.26 -9.02
CA LYS A 131 31.75 -8.79 -7.81
C LYS A 131 31.54 -7.30 -7.55
N TRP A 132 31.45 -6.48 -8.59
CA TRP A 132 31.22 -5.04 -8.48
C TRP A 132 29.75 -4.64 -8.66
N GLY A 133 28.84 -5.60 -8.87
CA GLY A 133 27.41 -5.35 -8.96
C GLY A 133 26.97 -4.65 -10.25
N TYR A 134 27.70 -4.86 -11.34
CA TYR A 134 27.32 -4.52 -12.72
C TYR A 134 26.59 -5.67 -13.43
N ASP A 135 26.40 -6.79 -12.75
CA ASP A 135 25.59 -7.88 -13.28
C ASP A 135 24.10 -7.51 -13.33
N ARG A 136 23.39 -8.13 -14.26
CA ARG A 136 21.99 -7.84 -14.54
C ARG A 136 21.09 -8.01 -13.30
N ASN A 137 21.33 -9.02 -12.46
CA ASN A 137 20.45 -9.27 -11.31
C ASN A 137 20.59 -8.17 -10.27
N THR A 138 21.82 -7.67 -10.07
CA THR A 138 22.08 -6.54 -9.18
C THR A 138 21.51 -5.24 -9.73
N LEU A 139 21.66 -4.97 -11.03
CA LEU A 139 21.17 -3.74 -11.66
C LEU A 139 19.65 -3.68 -11.82
N LEU A 140 18.99 -4.82 -12.06
CA LEU A 140 17.53 -4.91 -12.18
C LEU A 140 16.81 -5.06 -10.84
N ARG A 141 17.56 -5.11 -9.74
CA ARG A 141 16.95 -5.20 -8.41
C ARG A 141 16.19 -3.90 -8.14
N GLN A 142 14.88 -3.98 -8.32
CA GLN A 142 13.97 -2.88 -8.01
C GLN A 142 14.13 -2.51 -6.52
N PRO A 143 14.03 -1.21 -6.17
CA PRO A 143 13.84 -0.83 -4.77
C PRO A 143 12.61 -1.56 -4.20
N PRO A 144 12.53 -1.75 -2.87
CA PRO A 144 11.27 -2.14 -2.25
C PRO A 144 10.20 -1.16 -2.75
N ALA A 145 9.11 -1.70 -3.29
CA ALA A 145 8.08 -0.88 -3.92
C ALA A 145 7.58 0.15 -2.92
N VAL A 146 7.59 1.42 -3.33
CA VAL A 146 6.86 2.45 -2.59
C VAL A 146 5.38 2.15 -2.75
N ARG A 147 4.57 2.33 -1.69
CA ARG A 147 3.13 1.95 -1.64
C ARG A 147 2.36 2.23 -2.93
N PHE A 148 2.55 3.41 -3.51
CA PHE A 148 1.90 3.83 -4.75
C PHE A 148 2.22 2.93 -5.96
N GLN A 149 3.48 2.54 -6.12
CA GLN A 149 3.91 1.66 -7.21
C GLN A 149 3.35 0.23 -7.04
N ALA A 150 3.23 -0.24 -5.79
CA ALA A 150 2.60 -1.53 -5.51
C ALA A 150 1.10 -1.53 -5.85
N ASN A 151 0.38 -0.45 -5.53
CA ASN A 151 -1.03 -0.30 -5.88
C ASN A 151 -1.23 -0.29 -7.41
N GLU A 152 -0.41 0.47 -8.15
CA GLU A 152 -0.44 0.46 -9.63
C GLU A 152 -0.24 -0.94 -10.22
N TRP A 153 0.77 -1.69 -9.72
CA TRP A 153 1.00 -3.05 -10.19
C TRP A 153 -0.14 -4.01 -9.86
N LEU A 154 -0.75 -3.86 -8.68
CA LEU A 154 -1.93 -4.64 -8.30
C LEU A 154 -3.10 -4.34 -9.25
N MET A 155 -3.35 -3.07 -9.58
CA MET A 155 -4.39 -2.68 -10.52
C MET A 155 -4.14 -3.28 -11.91
N HIS A 156 -2.93 -3.15 -12.45
CA HIS A 156 -2.57 -3.77 -13.72
C HIS A 156 -2.74 -5.30 -13.70
N PHE A 157 -2.35 -5.94 -12.59
CA PHE A 157 -2.53 -7.36 -12.41
C PHE A 157 -4.01 -7.75 -12.41
N LEU A 158 -4.87 -7.04 -11.67
CA LEU A 158 -6.30 -7.30 -11.59
C LEU A 158 -6.98 -7.16 -12.95
N VAL A 159 -6.69 -6.10 -13.69
CA VAL A 159 -7.22 -5.88 -15.04
C VAL A 159 -6.86 -7.04 -15.97
N HIS A 160 -5.57 -7.42 -16.00
CA HIS A 160 -5.10 -8.51 -16.84
C HIS A 160 -5.59 -9.90 -16.35
N TYR A 161 -5.74 -10.09 -15.04
CA TYR A 161 -6.30 -11.33 -14.49
C TYR A 161 -7.75 -11.51 -14.88
N ASN A 162 -8.55 -10.44 -14.81
CA ASN A 162 -9.96 -10.44 -15.19
C ASN A 162 -10.18 -10.57 -16.70
N SER A 163 -9.25 -10.07 -17.52
CA SER A 163 -9.30 -10.23 -18.98
C SER A 163 -8.87 -11.62 -19.48
N ARG A 164 -8.35 -12.50 -18.61
CA ARG A 164 -7.97 -13.87 -18.99
C ARG A 164 -9.20 -14.78 -19.10
N PRO A 165 -9.10 -15.89 -19.86
CA PRO A 165 -10.19 -16.86 -20.01
C PRO A 165 -10.73 -17.33 -18.65
N HIS A 166 -12.05 -17.48 -18.57
CA HIS A 166 -12.72 -18.11 -17.46
C HIS A 166 -12.22 -19.57 -17.30
N ARG A 167 -12.35 -20.13 -16.09
CA ARG A 167 -11.82 -21.47 -15.78
C ARG A 167 -12.49 -22.59 -16.59
N SER A 168 -13.72 -22.35 -17.04
CA SER A 168 -14.58 -23.37 -17.67
C SER A 168 -15.31 -22.87 -18.90
N GLU A 169 -15.47 -21.54 -19.05
CA GLU A 169 -16.31 -20.95 -20.11
C GLU A 169 -15.44 -20.33 -21.22
N PRO A 170 -15.92 -20.27 -22.47
CA PRO A 170 -15.16 -19.78 -23.63
C PRO A 170 -15.13 -18.25 -23.77
N HIS A 171 -15.12 -17.52 -22.65
CA HIS A 171 -15.00 -16.06 -22.58
C HIS A 171 -14.12 -15.64 -21.39
N SER A 172 -13.79 -14.36 -21.27
CA SER A 172 -13.01 -13.85 -20.13
C SER A 172 -13.80 -13.88 -18.82
N ARG A 173 -13.11 -13.79 -17.67
CA ARG A 173 -13.77 -13.70 -16.35
C ARG A 173 -14.65 -12.46 -16.23
N ILE A 174 -14.22 -11.34 -16.83
CA ILE A 174 -14.99 -10.11 -16.77
C ILE A 174 -16.27 -10.19 -17.61
N GLU A 175 -16.20 -10.80 -18.80
CA GLU A 175 -17.39 -11.05 -19.63
C GLU A 175 -18.36 -12.00 -18.94
N ASP A 176 -17.85 -13.06 -18.30
CA ASP A 176 -18.66 -13.98 -17.49
C ASP A 176 -19.41 -13.25 -16.38
N TRP A 177 -18.69 -12.41 -15.63
CA TRP A 177 -19.26 -11.67 -14.51
C TRP A 177 -20.33 -10.67 -14.96
N VAL A 178 -20.09 -9.97 -16.08
CA VAL A 178 -21.06 -9.01 -16.65
C VAL A 178 -22.31 -9.72 -17.16
N ALA A 179 -22.17 -10.90 -17.78
CA ALA A 179 -23.31 -11.69 -18.27
C ALA A 179 -24.22 -12.22 -17.15
N HIS A 180 -23.66 -12.45 -15.95
CA HIS A 180 -24.36 -13.01 -14.79
C HIS A 180 -24.73 -11.98 -13.72
N LEU A 181 -24.79 -10.69 -14.07
CA LEU A 181 -25.30 -9.67 -13.16
C LEU A 181 -26.78 -9.92 -12.83
N PRO A 182 -27.21 -9.66 -11.59
CA PRO A 182 -28.61 -9.78 -11.22
C PRO A 182 -29.46 -8.82 -12.08
N LYS A 183 -30.65 -9.28 -12.51
CA LYS A 183 -31.59 -8.47 -13.31
C LYS A 183 -31.97 -7.15 -12.63
N SER A 184 -31.94 -7.16 -11.31
CA SER A 184 -32.23 -6.02 -10.44
C SER A 184 -31.13 -4.95 -10.45
N GLY A 185 -29.95 -5.27 -10.98
CA GLY A 185 -28.79 -4.39 -11.02
C GLY A 185 -27.85 -4.55 -9.82
N VAL A 186 -26.73 -3.84 -9.86
CA VAL A 186 -25.76 -3.81 -8.75
C VAL A 186 -26.17 -2.73 -7.76
N GLN A 187 -26.00 -2.98 -6.47
CA GLN A 187 -26.24 -1.95 -5.47
C GLN A 187 -25.17 -0.85 -5.57
N SER A 188 -25.61 0.40 -5.56
CA SER A 188 -24.73 1.56 -5.45
C SER A 188 -23.98 1.52 -4.12
N MET A 189 -22.82 2.17 -4.11
CA MET A 189 -22.11 2.43 -2.87
C MET A 189 -22.96 3.32 -1.96
N CYS A 190 -22.91 3.07 -0.65
CA CYS A 190 -23.45 4.00 0.35
C CYS A 190 -22.81 5.39 0.22
N SER A 191 -23.42 6.40 0.85
CA SER A 191 -22.84 7.74 0.91
C SER A 191 -21.43 7.70 1.53
N TRP A 192 -20.59 8.68 1.19
CA TRP A 192 -19.22 8.74 1.72
C TRP A 192 -19.21 8.81 3.25
N GLU A 193 -20.14 9.59 3.83
CA GLU A 193 -20.33 9.71 5.27
C GLU A 193 -20.64 8.36 5.90
N ARG A 194 -21.53 7.57 5.27
CA ARG A 194 -21.89 6.23 5.75
C ARG A 194 -20.74 5.25 5.63
N PHE A 195 -20.01 5.28 4.51
CA PHE A 195 -18.80 4.48 4.35
C PHE A 195 -17.76 4.79 5.43
N CYS A 196 -17.57 6.07 5.76
CA CYS A 196 -16.70 6.47 6.87
C CYS A 196 -17.15 5.84 8.19
N THR A 197 -18.47 5.80 8.47
CA THR A 197 -18.97 5.15 9.70
C THR A 197 -18.67 3.66 9.76
N PHE A 198 -18.75 2.91 8.64
CA PHE A 198 -18.39 1.49 8.61
C PHE A 198 -16.89 1.26 8.79
N ALA A 199 -16.07 2.22 8.38
CA ALA A 199 -14.62 2.17 8.54
C ALA A 199 -14.15 2.65 9.93
N ARG A 200 -15.06 3.08 10.82
CA ARG A 200 -14.72 3.44 12.20
C ARG A 200 -14.50 2.19 13.04
N GLU A 201 -13.45 2.22 13.85
CA GLU A 201 -13.21 1.23 14.88
C GLU A 201 -13.33 1.95 16.24
N PRO A 202 -14.47 1.84 16.94
CA PRO A 202 -14.68 2.57 18.18
C PRO A 202 -13.67 2.13 19.26
N GLU A 203 -12.89 3.08 19.78
CA GLU A 203 -11.85 2.82 20.78
C GLU A 203 -12.29 3.33 22.15
N LYS A 204 -12.23 2.48 23.18
CA LYS A 204 -12.48 2.91 24.57
C LYS A 204 -11.21 3.49 25.17
N ARG A 205 -11.25 4.76 25.58
CA ARG A 205 -10.13 5.50 26.16
C ARG A 205 -10.54 6.27 27.41
N ARG A 206 -9.57 6.54 28.28
CA ARG A 206 -9.74 7.49 29.38
C ARG A 206 -9.24 8.86 28.94
N VAL A 207 -10.04 9.90 29.17
CA VAL A 207 -9.65 11.29 28.91
C VAL A 207 -8.65 11.73 29.97
N GLY A 208 -7.64 12.50 29.57
CA GLY A 208 -6.70 13.11 30.50
C GLY A 208 -7.39 14.05 31.49
N ILE A 209 -6.75 14.32 32.62
CA ILE A 209 -7.27 15.28 33.60
C ILE A 209 -7.22 16.73 33.09
N ASP A 210 -6.46 16.95 32.03
CA ASP A 210 -6.34 18.19 31.26
C ASP A 210 -7.39 18.29 30.14
N ALA A 211 -8.44 17.45 30.15
CA ALA A 211 -9.48 17.38 29.12
C ALA A 211 -8.93 17.14 27.70
N ARG A 212 -7.83 16.39 27.60
CA ARG A 212 -7.20 16.05 26.31
C ARG A 212 -7.16 14.56 26.05
N ILE A 213 -7.21 14.22 24.77
CA ILE A 213 -7.11 12.83 24.30
C ILE A 213 -6.22 12.74 23.07
N THR A 214 -5.40 11.69 23.01
CA THR A 214 -4.45 11.47 21.92
C THR A 214 -4.87 10.27 21.08
N VAL A 215 -5.07 10.51 19.79
CA VAL A 215 -5.46 9.50 18.78
C VAL A 215 -4.44 9.55 17.65
N ASP A 216 -3.78 8.41 17.36
CA ASP A 216 -2.70 8.31 16.36
C ASP A 216 -1.61 9.40 16.44
N GLY A 217 -1.30 9.84 17.67
CA GLY A 217 -0.30 10.88 17.93
C GLY A 217 -0.78 12.31 17.69
N VAL A 218 -2.07 12.51 17.41
CA VAL A 218 -2.74 13.79 17.29
C VAL A 218 -3.53 14.07 18.57
N PHE A 219 -3.39 15.28 19.13
CA PHE A 219 -4.11 15.69 20.33
C PHE A 219 -5.45 16.30 19.96
N TYR A 220 -6.47 16.02 20.76
CA TYR A 220 -7.78 16.64 20.69
C TYR A 220 -8.12 17.17 22.08
N GLU A 221 -8.65 18.39 22.13
CA GLU A 221 -9.18 18.99 23.34
C GLU A 221 -10.69 18.75 23.35
N VAL A 222 -11.16 18.08 24.41
CA VAL A 222 -12.55 17.69 24.58
C VAL A 222 -13.20 18.52 25.68
N GLU A 223 -14.50 18.34 25.93
CA GLU A 223 -15.17 19.07 26.98
C GLU A 223 -14.58 18.77 28.38
N PRO A 224 -14.44 19.78 29.26
CA PRO A 224 -13.90 19.60 30.61
C PRO A 224 -14.64 18.57 31.45
N ASP A 225 -15.95 18.42 31.24
CA ASP A 225 -16.81 17.47 31.96
C ASP A 225 -16.46 16.01 31.65
N LEU A 226 -15.73 15.76 30.54
CA LEU A 226 -15.24 14.44 30.18
C LEU A 226 -13.87 14.13 30.81
N ALA A 227 -13.23 15.08 31.50
CA ALA A 227 -11.89 14.91 32.07
C ALA A 227 -11.85 13.76 33.11
N GLY A 228 -10.94 12.81 32.91
CA GLY A 228 -10.82 11.63 33.79
C GLY A 228 -11.82 10.51 33.51
N GLU A 229 -12.85 10.75 32.70
CA GLU A 229 -13.88 9.78 32.37
C GLU A 229 -13.42 8.75 31.32
N LYS A 230 -14.11 7.59 31.32
CA LYS A 230 -13.93 6.56 30.29
C LYS A 230 -14.95 6.77 29.18
N VAL A 231 -14.47 7.06 27.99
CA VAL A 231 -15.29 7.43 26.83
C VAL A 231 -15.04 6.48 25.66
N VAL A 232 -15.98 6.44 24.72
CA VAL A 232 -15.83 5.75 23.43
C VAL A 232 -15.49 6.79 22.37
N LEU A 233 -14.40 6.59 21.65
CA LEU A 233 -13.96 7.45 20.56
C LEU A 233 -14.52 6.94 19.24
N TRP A 234 -15.26 7.81 18.56
CA TRP A 234 -15.76 7.59 17.22
C TRP A 234 -14.85 8.32 16.24
N TRP A 235 -13.83 7.59 15.79
CA TRP A 235 -12.82 8.06 14.84
C TRP A 235 -12.46 6.92 13.88
N GLY A 236 -12.01 7.25 12.68
CA GLY A 236 -11.66 6.29 11.65
C GLY A 236 -10.67 6.85 10.65
N LEU A 237 -10.15 5.98 9.79
CA LEU A 237 -9.11 6.31 8.80
C LEU A 237 -9.47 7.50 7.89
N PHE A 238 -10.76 7.70 7.64
CA PHE A 238 -11.28 8.73 6.74
C PHE A 238 -11.82 9.97 7.47
N ASP A 239 -11.92 9.91 8.80
CA ASP A 239 -12.49 10.99 9.60
C ASP A 239 -11.44 12.08 9.86
N LYS A 240 -11.87 13.34 9.74
CA LYS A 240 -11.07 14.52 10.10
C LYS A 240 -11.43 15.08 11.48
N GLU A 241 -12.53 14.62 12.02
CA GLU A 241 -13.16 15.11 13.25
C GLU A 241 -13.33 13.93 14.20
N LEU A 242 -13.10 14.19 15.49
CA LEU A 242 -13.28 13.21 16.55
C LEU A 242 -14.64 13.42 17.21
N TYR A 243 -15.42 12.36 17.35
CA TYR A 243 -16.58 12.35 18.24
C TYR A 243 -16.29 11.48 19.45
N VAL A 244 -16.85 11.88 20.59
CA VAL A 244 -16.67 11.18 21.87
C VAL A 244 -18.03 10.81 22.40
N GLU A 245 -18.23 9.58 22.87
CA GLU A 245 -19.46 9.15 23.49
C GLU A 245 -19.22 8.82 24.96
N HIS A 246 -20.11 9.33 25.82
CA HIS A 246 -20.13 9.08 27.25
C HIS A 246 -21.60 9.00 27.72
N GLN A 247 -21.96 7.95 28.46
CA GLN A 247 -23.33 7.75 28.98
C GLN A 247 -24.42 7.93 27.92
N GLU A 248 -24.26 7.28 26.75
CA GLU A 248 -25.22 7.33 25.62
C GLU A 248 -25.38 8.73 25.00
N THR A 249 -24.57 9.71 25.43
CA THR A 249 -24.53 11.06 24.86
C THR A 249 -23.29 11.22 24.00
N ARG A 250 -23.47 11.78 22.80
CA ARG A 250 -22.39 12.05 21.85
C ARG A 250 -21.96 13.51 21.92
N TYR A 251 -20.65 13.71 22.03
CA TYR A 251 -19.95 14.98 22.12
C TYR A 251 -19.04 15.19 20.89
N GLY A 252 -18.78 16.44 20.53
CA GLY A 252 -18.01 16.84 19.35
C GLY A 252 -18.88 17.52 18.26
N PRO A 253 -18.35 17.75 17.05
CA PRO A 253 -17.04 17.32 16.55
C PRO A 253 -15.87 18.06 17.21
N TYR A 254 -14.83 17.32 17.58
CA TYR A 254 -13.57 17.86 18.07
C TYR A 254 -12.53 17.87 16.94
N HIS A 255 -11.81 18.98 16.82
CA HIS A 255 -10.75 19.17 15.84
C HIS A 255 -9.38 18.99 16.47
N PRO A 256 -8.37 18.55 15.70
CA PRO A 256 -7.05 18.30 16.22
C PRO A 256 -6.37 19.60 16.69
N VAL A 257 -5.80 19.56 17.89
CA VAL A 257 -4.99 20.62 18.47
C VAL A 257 -3.53 20.37 18.10
N GLY A 258 -3.10 21.04 17.03
CA GLY A 258 -1.74 20.95 16.50
C GLY A 258 -1.70 21.01 14.98
N ASN A 259 -0.55 21.37 14.40
CA ASN A 259 -0.40 21.36 12.95
C ASN A 259 -0.53 19.92 12.42
N PRO A 260 -1.33 19.67 11.34
CA PRO A 260 -1.46 18.35 10.76
C PRO A 260 -0.09 17.77 10.40
N ILE A 261 0.20 16.54 10.83
CA ILE A 261 1.39 15.82 10.38
C ILE A 261 1.22 15.58 8.87
N PRO A 262 2.09 16.13 7.99
CA PRO A 262 1.85 16.09 6.56
C PRO A 262 1.92 14.65 6.02
N LEU A 263 0.76 14.07 5.74
CA LEU A 263 0.54 12.69 5.28
C LEU A 263 1.23 12.33 3.94
N ASN A 264 1.71 13.33 3.18
CA ASN A 264 2.34 13.16 1.87
C ASN A 264 3.84 13.51 1.82
N ARG A 265 4.47 13.82 2.95
CA ARG A 265 5.93 14.04 3.02
C ARG A 265 6.62 12.80 3.60
N TYR A 266 6.53 11.67 2.90
CA TYR A 266 7.34 10.51 3.26
C TYR A 266 8.82 10.85 3.10
N ARG A 267 9.62 10.56 4.12
CA ARG A 267 11.08 10.51 4.00
C ARG A 267 11.41 9.38 3.03
N SER A 268 11.65 9.71 1.77
CA SER A 268 12.22 8.74 0.84
C SER A 268 13.60 8.36 1.35
N PHE A 269 13.89 7.06 1.39
CA PHE A 269 15.22 6.60 1.79
C PHE A 269 16.25 7.17 0.83
N LYS A 270 17.38 7.65 1.35
CA LYS A 270 18.51 8.07 0.53
C LYS A 270 18.89 6.92 -0.42
N LYS A 271 19.06 7.23 -1.70
CA LYS A 271 19.43 6.22 -2.71
C LYS A 271 20.70 5.48 -2.28
N THR A 272 20.66 4.16 -2.29
CA THR A 272 21.81 3.30 -2.00
C THR A 272 22.87 3.41 -3.09
N LEU A 273 24.11 3.01 -2.80
CA LEU A 273 25.19 2.98 -3.80
C LEU A 273 24.83 2.12 -5.02
N THR A 274 24.14 1.01 -4.79
CA THR A 274 23.65 0.13 -5.87
C THR A 274 22.63 0.82 -6.76
N GLN A 275 21.70 1.59 -6.19
CA GLN A 275 20.71 2.35 -6.97
C GLN A 275 21.37 3.46 -7.79
N LYS A 276 22.30 4.22 -7.19
CA LYS A 276 23.07 5.23 -7.93
C LYS A 276 23.86 4.62 -9.10
N ARG A 277 24.40 3.41 -8.91
CA ARG A 277 25.07 2.65 -9.98
C ARG A 277 24.10 2.22 -11.07
N ALA A 278 22.94 1.67 -10.71
CA ALA A 278 21.91 1.28 -11.66
C ALA A 278 21.45 2.47 -12.52
N ASP A 279 21.14 3.59 -11.87
CA ASP A 279 20.77 4.85 -12.54
C ASP A 279 21.88 5.31 -13.51
N ARG A 280 23.15 5.27 -13.08
CA ARG A 280 24.30 5.63 -13.93
C ARG A 280 24.39 4.73 -15.16
N ILE A 281 24.25 3.42 -15.00
CA ILE A 281 24.31 2.46 -16.12
C ILE A 281 23.12 2.65 -17.06
N GLU A 282 21.92 2.96 -16.56
CA GLU A 282 20.77 3.26 -17.40
C GLU A 282 20.97 4.53 -18.22
N VAL A 283 21.50 5.60 -17.61
CA VAL A 283 21.87 6.83 -18.30
C VAL A 283 22.95 6.57 -19.36
N LEU A 284 23.99 5.79 -19.03
CA LEU A 284 25.03 5.40 -19.97
C LEU A 284 24.42 4.63 -21.16
N ALA A 285 23.58 3.62 -20.87
CA ALA A 285 22.93 2.78 -21.87
C ALA A 285 22.11 3.60 -22.88
N LYS A 286 21.38 4.62 -22.42
CA LYS A 286 20.61 5.53 -23.30
C LYS A 286 21.51 6.34 -24.23
N LYS A 287 22.73 6.69 -23.78
CA LYS A 287 23.69 7.51 -24.53
C LYS A 287 24.60 6.70 -25.46
N LEU A 288 24.68 5.37 -25.32
CA LEU A 288 25.46 4.53 -26.24
C LEU A 288 24.82 4.53 -27.63
N ALA A 289 25.53 5.04 -28.62
CA ALA A 289 25.19 4.88 -30.02
C ALA A 289 25.48 3.43 -30.42
N LEU A 290 24.43 2.65 -30.69
CA LEU A 290 24.56 1.28 -31.18
C LEU A 290 24.61 1.26 -32.71
N PRO A 291 25.41 0.38 -33.34
CA PRO A 291 25.31 0.10 -34.77
C PRO A 291 23.92 -0.47 -35.12
N GLN A 292 23.39 -0.09 -36.29
CA GLN A 292 21.99 -0.28 -36.72
C GLN A 292 21.48 -1.74 -36.73
N SER A 293 22.35 -2.73 -36.58
CA SER A 293 22.02 -4.17 -36.64
C SER A 293 21.26 -4.75 -35.42
N THR A 294 20.86 -3.94 -34.42
CA THR A 294 20.53 -4.46 -33.07
C THR A 294 19.17 -4.13 -32.44
N VAL A 295 18.26 -3.33 -33.03
CA VAL A 295 17.05 -2.86 -32.30
C VAL A 295 15.74 -3.09 -33.06
N GLY A 296 14.87 -3.96 -32.53
CA GLY A 296 13.45 -4.09 -32.93
C GLY A 296 12.52 -3.39 -31.94
N VAL A 297 11.63 -2.53 -32.43
CA VAL A 297 10.74 -1.67 -31.61
C VAL A 297 9.36 -2.33 -31.45
N ALA A 298 8.83 -2.38 -30.22
CA ALA A 298 7.49 -2.89 -29.93
C ALA A 298 6.65 -1.83 -29.18
N LYS A 299 5.57 -1.35 -29.81
CA LYS A 299 4.59 -0.42 -29.24
C LYS A 299 3.69 -1.11 -28.20
N LEU A 300 3.19 -0.35 -27.22
CA LEU A 300 2.23 -0.79 -26.20
C LEU A 300 0.82 -0.27 -26.55
N PRO A 301 -0.25 -1.01 -26.23
CA PRO A 301 -1.61 -0.58 -26.45
C PRO A 301 -2.11 0.33 -25.32
N VAL A 302 -3.03 1.23 -25.67
CA VAL A 302 -3.72 2.18 -24.80
C VAL A 302 -5.00 1.51 -24.28
N ILE A 303 -5.30 1.68 -22.99
CA ILE A 303 -6.53 1.17 -22.37
C ILE A 303 -7.59 2.27 -22.46
N SER A 304 -8.70 2.01 -23.17
CA SER A 304 -9.88 2.88 -23.19
C SER A 304 -10.76 2.62 -21.97
N GLU A 305 -11.35 3.67 -21.41
CA GLU A 305 -12.34 3.60 -20.33
C GLU A 305 -13.62 2.93 -20.84
N ASN A 306 -13.70 1.60 -20.74
CA ASN A 306 -14.91 0.85 -21.04
C ASN A 306 -15.87 0.96 -19.85
N VAL A 307 -16.67 2.02 -19.81
CA VAL A 307 -17.81 2.13 -18.89
C VAL A 307 -18.97 1.35 -19.50
N ILE A 308 -19.19 0.12 -19.04
CA ILE A 308 -20.38 -0.66 -19.39
C ILE A 308 -21.53 -0.14 -18.51
N PRO A 309 -22.64 0.38 -19.07
CA PRO A 309 -23.78 0.83 -18.28
C PRO A 309 -24.59 -0.37 -17.82
N PHE A 310 -24.66 -0.61 -16.51
CA PHE A 310 -25.56 -1.60 -15.89
C PHE A 310 -26.56 -0.88 -14.97
N PRO A 311 -27.76 -1.45 -14.76
CA PRO A 311 -28.72 -0.88 -13.81
C PRO A 311 -28.12 -0.88 -12.39
N VAL A 312 -28.31 0.23 -11.68
CA VAL A 312 -27.79 0.44 -10.32
C VAL A 312 -28.96 0.68 -9.37
N GLN A 313 -29.01 -0.04 -8.26
CA GLN A 313 -29.99 0.17 -7.19
C GLN A 313 -29.44 1.12 -6.14
N SER A 314 -30.28 1.99 -5.56
CA SER A 314 -29.86 2.82 -4.42
C SER A 314 -29.48 1.96 -3.21
N PHE A 315 -28.44 2.37 -2.49
CA PHE A 315 -28.06 1.76 -1.22
C PHE A 315 -29.19 1.94 -0.20
N ILE A 316 -29.58 0.86 0.48
CA ILE A 316 -30.58 0.91 1.55
C ILE A 316 -29.82 1.06 2.87
N ASP A 317 -29.95 2.21 3.51
CA ASP A 317 -29.26 2.47 4.77
C ASP A 317 -30.02 1.85 5.95
N PRO A 318 -29.46 0.85 6.67
CA PRO A 318 -30.05 0.43 7.93
C PRO A 318 -29.97 1.57 8.94
N ASP A 319 -31.07 1.95 9.59
CA ASP A 319 -31.12 3.01 10.61
C ASP A 319 -31.21 2.43 12.03
N PRO A 320 -30.15 1.79 12.56
CA PRO A 320 -30.20 1.10 13.85
C PRO A 320 -30.40 2.03 15.04
N PHE A 321 -30.11 3.32 14.90
CA PHE A 321 -30.22 4.33 15.96
C PHE A 321 -31.43 5.26 15.78
N GLY A 322 -32.25 5.03 14.74
CA GLY A 322 -33.43 5.87 14.48
C GLY A 322 -33.07 7.33 14.21
N GLU A 323 -31.91 7.60 13.62
CA GLU A 323 -31.43 8.95 13.31
C GLU A 323 -32.10 9.49 12.03
N LEU A 324 -32.30 8.62 11.04
CA LEU A 324 -32.78 8.98 9.71
C LEU A 324 -34.32 8.99 9.66
N PHE A 325 -34.96 8.07 10.36
CA PHE A 325 -36.42 7.92 10.36
C PHE A 325 -36.99 8.14 11.77
N PHE A 326 -38.19 8.72 11.83
CA PHE A 326 -38.97 8.69 13.05
C PHE A 326 -39.43 7.27 13.34
N ALA A 327 -39.24 6.80 14.58
CA ALA A 327 -39.63 5.44 14.99
C ALA A 327 -41.13 5.17 14.78
N ASN A 328 -41.98 6.19 14.90
CA ASN A 328 -43.41 6.13 14.62
C ASN A 328 -43.98 7.54 14.34
N THR A 329 -45.22 7.58 13.88
CA THR A 329 -45.93 8.84 13.57
C THR A 329 -46.12 9.74 14.80
N ILE A 330 -46.18 9.16 16.01
CA ILE A 330 -46.33 9.91 17.27
C ILE A 330 -45.03 10.67 17.59
N ALA A 331 -43.87 10.03 17.43
CA ALA A 331 -42.56 10.64 17.61
C ALA A 331 -42.33 11.77 16.60
N ALA A 332 -42.76 11.56 15.35
CA ALA A 332 -42.75 12.61 14.33
C ALA A 332 -43.62 13.81 14.74
N LYS A 333 -44.87 13.57 15.16
CA LYS A 333 -45.79 14.60 15.67
C LYS A 333 -45.22 15.37 16.86
N LYS A 334 -44.54 14.69 17.79
CA LYS A 334 -43.87 15.35 18.91
C LYS A 334 -42.73 16.27 18.46
N ALA A 335 -41.89 15.79 17.54
CA ALA A 335 -40.80 16.59 16.98
C ALA A 335 -41.33 17.83 16.22
N ILE A 336 -42.46 17.71 15.53
CA ILE A 336 -43.12 18.83 14.84
C ILE A 336 -43.62 19.89 15.84
N VAL A 337 -44.15 19.48 17.00
CA VAL A 337 -44.53 20.43 18.08
C VAL A 337 -43.32 21.21 18.58
N GLU A 338 -42.19 20.52 18.78
CA GLU A 338 -40.95 21.13 19.23
C GLU A 338 -40.41 22.13 18.19
N GLU A 339 -40.47 21.78 16.90
CA GLU A 339 -40.03 22.64 15.80
C GLU A 339 -40.92 23.88 15.60
N LEU A 340 -42.24 23.73 15.63
CA LEU A 340 -43.19 24.84 15.46
C LEU A 340 -43.37 25.67 16.74
N VAL A 341 -42.85 25.18 17.88
CA VAL A 341 -43.04 25.76 19.22
C VAL A 341 -44.53 26.01 19.53
N LYS A 342 -45.40 25.17 18.96
CA LYS A 342 -46.87 25.31 19.05
C LYS A 342 -47.52 23.93 19.18
N PRO A 343 -48.42 23.70 20.16
CA PRO A 343 -49.15 22.45 20.27
C PRO A 343 -49.98 22.16 19.02
N LEU A 344 -49.97 20.91 18.53
CA LEU A 344 -50.77 20.50 17.34
C LEU A 344 -52.26 20.81 17.51
N ALA A 345 -52.78 20.81 18.74
CA ALA A 345 -54.18 21.15 19.02
C ALA A 345 -54.55 22.61 18.68
N LYS A 346 -53.56 23.49 18.48
CA LYS A 346 -53.78 24.89 18.06
C LYS A 346 -53.62 25.10 16.55
N LEU A 347 -53.40 24.03 15.78
CA LEU A 347 -53.39 24.09 14.32
C LEU A 347 -54.82 24.07 13.79
N THR A 348 -55.04 24.71 12.63
CA THR A 348 -56.33 24.62 11.94
C THR A 348 -56.56 23.19 11.43
N PRO A 349 -57.81 22.78 11.17
CA PRO A 349 -58.10 21.46 10.61
C PRO A 349 -57.35 21.19 9.29
N GLU A 350 -57.17 22.22 8.47
CA GLU A 350 -56.44 22.16 7.20
C GLU A 350 -54.93 21.96 7.42
N GLN A 351 -54.33 22.71 8.35
CA GLN A 351 -52.93 22.55 8.73
C GLN A 351 -52.64 21.15 9.30
N MET A 352 -53.56 20.62 10.11
CA MET A 352 -53.42 19.28 10.67
C MET A 352 -53.59 18.18 9.60
N ALA A 353 -54.45 18.40 8.61
CA ALA A 353 -54.58 17.49 7.46
C ALA A 353 -53.30 17.46 6.61
N ALA A 354 -52.67 18.62 6.37
CA ALA A 354 -51.40 18.71 5.67
C ALA A 354 -50.27 17.96 6.41
N VAL A 355 -50.17 18.15 7.73
CA VAL A 355 -49.19 17.42 8.56
C VAL A 355 -49.39 15.90 8.48
N ASN A 356 -50.64 15.42 8.56
CA ASN A 356 -50.91 13.99 8.44
C ASN A 356 -50.55 13.45 7.04
N SER A 357 -50.85 14.20 5.98
CA SER A 357 -50.49 13.82 4.61
C SER A 357 -48.97 13.71 4.39
N ILE A 358 -48.18 14.61 4.99
CA ILE A 358 -46.71 14.54 4.95
C ILE A 358 -46.21 13.28 5.68
N LEU A 359 -46.79 12.97 6.85
CA LEU A 359 -46.38 11.79 7.63
C LEU A 359 -46.83 10.45 7.01
N GLU A 360 -47.84 10.46 6.15
CA GLU A 360 -48.26 9.28 5.37
C GLU A 360 -47.33 9.02 4.18
N THR A 361 -46.68 10.04 3.63
CA THR A 361 -45.75 9.89 2.49
C THR A 361 -44.36 9.47 2.92
N THR A 362 -43.83 10.06 4.01
CA THR A 362 -42.47 9.77 4.48
C THR A 362 -42.34 9.91 6.00
N LEU A 363 -41.53 9.06 6.61
CA LEU A 363 -41.08 9.19 8.01
C LEU A 363 -39.62 9.60 8.11
N ASN A 364 -38.99 9.98 6.99
CA ASN A 364 -37.62 10.50 7.00
C ASN A 364 -37.60 11.85 7.70
N LYS A 365 -36.76 12.01 8.74
CA LYS A 365 -36.76 13.21 9.58
C LYS A 365 -36.45 14.48 8.81
N GLN A 366 -35.47 14.44 7.91
CA GLN A 366 -35.07 15.62 7.13
C GLN A 366 -36.16 16.04 6.14
N GLU A 367 -36.79 15.07 5.49
CA GLU A 367 -37.84 15.33 4.51
C GLU A 367 -39.12 15.84 5.17
N VAL A 368 -39.57 15.19 6.25
CA VAL A 368 -40.72 15.66 7.05
C VAL A 368 -40.49 17.08 7.56
N MET A 369 -39.33 17.35 8.16
CA MET A 369 -39.04 18.69 8.71
C MET A 369 -38.90 19.75 7.63
N SER A 370 -38.33 19.42 6.46
CA SER A 370 -38.22 20.39 5.36
C SER A 370 -39.58 20.71 4.74
N GLN A 371 -40.44 19.71 4.51
CA GLN A 371 -41.79 19.91 3.98
C GLN A 371 -42.67 20.70 4.96
N ILE A 372 -42.57 20.44 6.26
CA ILE A 372 -43.30 21.19 7.29
C ILE A 372 -42.82 22.63 7.35
N ARG A 373 -41.51 22.88 7.35
CA ARG A 373 -40.96 24.25 7.29
C ARG A 373 -41.43 24.98 6.02
N ALA A 374 -41.47 24.31 4.88
CA ALA A 374 -41.92 24.90 3.63
C ALA A 374 -43.40 25.29 3.68
N TYR A 375 -44.26 24.38 4.14
CA TYR A 375 -45.70 24.62 4.27
C TYR A 375 -46.00 25.79 5.22
N PHE A 376 -45.40 25.81 6.41
CA PHE A 376 -45.65 26.85 7.41
C PHE A 376 -44.95 28.19 7.11
N ARG A 377 -43.92 28.22 6.24
CA ARG A 377 -43.37 29.47 5.69
C ARG A 377 -44.30 30.07 4.64
N CYS A 378 -44.81 29.28 3.70
CA CYS A 378 -45.75 29.77 2.70
C CYS A 378 -47.03 30.32 3.35
N SER A 379 -47.56 29.64 4.37
CA SER A 379 -48.76 30.13 5.07
C SER A 379 -48.54 31.41 5.89
N ALA A 380 -47.29 31.76 6.21
CA ALA A 380 -46.95 32.98 6.95
C ALA A 380 -46.68 34.20 6.04
N GLU A 381 -46.53 33.98 4.73
CA GLU A 381 -46.42 35.06 3.72
C GLU A 381 -47.80 35.46 3.15
N GLU A 382 -48.84 34.67 3.41
CA GLU A 382 -50.22 34.89 2.96
C GLU A 382 -51.15 35.50 4.03
N GLU A 383 -50.69 35.62 5.29
CA GLU A 383 -51.31 36.38 6.39
C GLU A 383 -50.64 37.75 6.55
#